data_AF-A0ABD5QCM7-F1
#
_entry.id   AF-A0ABD5QCM7-F1
#
_cell.length_a   1.000
_cell.length_b   1.000
_cell.length_c   1.000
_cell.angle_alpha   90.00
_cell.angle_beta   90.00
_cell.angle_gamma   90.00
#
_symmetry.space_group_name_H-M   'P 1'
#
loop_
_entity.id
_entity.type
_entity.pdbx_description
1 polymer ?
#
loop_
_entity_poly.entity_id
_entity_poly.type
_entity_poly.pdbx_seq_one_letter_code
_entity_poly.pdbx_strand_id
1 'polypeptide(L)'
;TYYLSVCTNPVSALNNTRLGRVLMEWSLWDKRDDQQTGRRISAVPHDGPEGAWKAVLEMQPHAEFWVERATIGYGDSPADFDVVNP
;
A
#
# COMPACT_ATOMS: atom_id res chain seq x y z
N THR A 1 -6.26 -11.84 -19.98
CA THR A 1 -6.59 -10.44 -19.65
C THR A 1 -6.92 -10.36 -18.19
N TYR A 2 -6.02 -9.81 -17.37
CA TYR A 2 -6.29 -9.59 -15.95
C TYR A 2 -6.97 -8.23 -15.83
N TYR A 3 -8.17 -8.19 -15.25
CA TYR A 3 -8.92 -6.95 -15.04
C TYR A 3 -8.38 -6.28 -13.78
N LEU A 4 -7.70 -5.13 -13.94
CA LEU A 4 -7.35 -4.25 -12.83
C LEU A 4 -8.61 -3.51 -12.41
N SER A 5 -9.37 -4.06 -11.45
CA SER A 5 -10.50 -3.35 -10.85
C SER A 5 -9.99 -2.50 -9.70
N VAL A 6 -9.81 -1.21 -9.93
CA VAL A 6 -9.51 -0.22 -8.88
C VAL A 6 -10.81 0.05 -8.12
N CYS A 7 -11.13 -0.79 -7.15
CA CYS A 7 -12.26 -0.54 -6.26
C CYS A 7 -11.80 0.40 -5.14
N THR A 8 -12.08 1.69 -5.27
CA THR A 8 -11.97 2.64 -4.16
C THR A 8 -13.07 2.33 -3.15
N ASN A 9 -12.77 1.46 -2.18
CA ASN A 9 -13.69 1.14 -1.09
C ASN A 9 -13.70 2.31 -0.07
N PRO A 10 -14.86 2.90 0.27
CA PRO A 10 -14.94 4.02 1.20
C PRO A 10 -14.72 3.61 2.68
N VAL A 11 -14.36 2.36 2.96
CA VAL A 11 -14.20 1.83 4.34
C VAL A 11 -12.86 2.24 4.97
N SER A 12 -11.96 2.91 4.23
CA SER A 12 -10.65 3.37 4.74
C SER A 12 -10.70 4.61 5.65
N ALA A 13 -11.89 5.09 6.04
CA ALA A 13 -12.05 6.31 6.84
C ALA A 13 -11.84 6.13 8.37
N LEU A 14 -11.59 4.92 8.88
CA LEU A 14 -11.58 4.66 10.34
C LEU A 14 -10.32 4.01 10.93
N ASN A 15 -9.17 4.12 10.28
CA ASN A 15 -7.89 3.80 10.95
C ASN A 15 -6.83 4.87 10.68
N ASN A 16 -7.14 6.08 11.18
CA ASN A 16 -6.37 7.29 11.00
C ASN A 16 -5.40 7.54 12.18
N THR A 17 -4.53 6.57 12.51
CA THR A 17 -3.62 6.74 13.67
C THR A 17 -2.18 6.26 13.51
N ARG A 18 -1.69 5.93 12.30
CA ARG A 18 -0.24 5.79 12.04
C ARG A 18 0.15 6.27 10.62
N LEU A 19 0.03 7.57 10.38
CA LEU A 19 0.83 8.46 9.50
C LEU A 19 1.34 7.99 8.12
N GLY A 20 0.76 6.99 7.46
CA GLY A 20 1.13 6.60 6.10
C GLY A 20 0.22 7.19 5.01
N ARG A 21 0.78 7.59 3.86
CA ARG A 21 0.03 7.95 2.64
C ARG A 21 -0.06 6.72 1.73
N VAL A 22 -1.26 6.24 1.44
CA VAL A 22 -1.44 5.17 0.43
C VAL A 22 -1.25 5.78 -0.97
N LEU A 23 -0.34 5.19 -1.75
CA LEU A 23 0.00 5.62 -3.10
C LEU A 23 -0.82 4.83 -4.13
N MET A 24 -0.93 3.52 -3.94
CA MET A 24 -1.69 2.63 -4.82
C MET A 24 -2.22 1.46 -4.00
N GLU A 25 -3.42 1.01 -4.30
CA GLU A 25 -4.02 -0.18 -3.68
C GLU A 25 -4.73 -1.01 -4.75
N TRP A 26 -4.55 -2.33 -4.71
CA TRP A 26 -5.23 -3.25 -5.59
C TRP A 26 -5.46 -4.59 -4.89
N SER A 27 -6.50 -5.28 -5.30
CA SER A 27 -6.78 -6.63 -4.78
C SER A 27 -6.66 -7.65 -5.89
N LEU A 28 -6.17 -8.84 -5.53
CA LEU A 28 -6.21 -10.00 -6.40
C LEU A 28 -7.21 -10.99 -5.84
N TRP A 29 -8.16 -11.36 -6.70
CA TRP A 29 -9.02 -12.51 -6.51
C TRP A 29 -8.30 -13.72 -7.10
N ASP A 30 -7.82 -14.64 -6.26
CA ASP A 30 -7.46 -15.96 -6.77
C ASP A 30 -8.76 -16.72 -7.05
N LYS A 31 -8.88 -17.33 -8.23
CA LYS A 31 -10.06 -18.15 -8.56
C LYS A 31 -10.11 -19.47 -7.78
N ARG A 32 -9.03 -19.84 -7.10
CA ARG A 32 -8.88 -21.08 -6.34
C ARG A 32 -9.07 -20.90 -4.84
N ASP A 33 -9.06 -19.66 -4.36
CA ASP A 33 -9.13 -19.32 -2.95
C ASP A 33 -10.22 -18.26 -2.79
N ASP A 34 -11.22 -18.50 -1.95
CA ASP A 34 -12.30 -17.54 -1.69
C ASP A 34 -11.79 -16.29 -0.94
N GLN A 35 -10.47 -16.18 -0.76
CA GLN A 35 -9.80 -15.15 0.00
C GLN A 35 -9.19 -14.08 -0.91
N GLN A 36 -9.69 -12.86 -0.74
CA GLN A 36 -9.16 -11.67 -1.39
C GLN A 36 -7.79 -11.32 -0.80
N THR A 37 -6.73 -11.37 -1.61
CA THR A 37 -5.42 -10.85 -1.20
C THR A 37 -5.31 -9.38 -1.58
N GLY A 38 -5.20 -8.50 -0.59
CA GLY A 38 -4.92 -7.08 -0.81
C GLY A 38 -3.42 -6.83 -1.04
N ARG A 39 -3.10 -5.86 -1.90
CA ARG A 39 -1.76 -5.31 -2.06
C ARG A 39 -1.86 -3.79 -2.09
N ARG A 40 -0.91 -3.11 -1.45
CA ARG A 40 -0.82 -1.66 -1.54
C ARG A 40 0.63 -1.21 -1.50
N ILE A 41 0.87 -0.03 -2.03
CA ILE A 41 2.08 0.72 -1.82
C ILE A 41 1.71 1.91 -0.93
N SER A 42 2.45 2.11 0.16
CA SER A 42 2.28 3.26 1.05
C SER A 42 3.61 3.96 1.31
N ALA A 43 3.58 5.28 1.46
CA ALA A 43 4.68 6.05 2.01
C ALA A 43 4.46 6.19 3.51
N VAL A 44 5.40 5.72 4.33
CA VAL A 44 5.32 5.76 5.79
C VAL A 44 6.53 6.50 6.36
N PRO A 45 6.39 7.15 7.54
CA PRO A 45 7.53 7.79 8.19
C PRO A 45 8.62 6.76 8.48
N HIS A 46 9.86 7.19 8.29
CA HIS A 46 11.06 6.41 8.55
C HIS A 46 12.02 7.24 9.39
N ASP A 47 12.52 6.67 10.47
CA ASP A 47 13.47 7.32 11.37
C ASP A 47 14.87 6.74 11.13
N GLY A 48 15.36 6.89 9.90
CA GLY A 48 16.62 6.31 9.42
C GLY A 48 17.47 7.32 8.64
N PRO A 49 18.76 7.03 8.46
CA PRO A 49 19.68 7.95 7.78
C PRO A 49 19.39 8.13 6.28
N GLU A 50 18.64 7.22 5.66
CA GLU A 50 18.31 7.24 4.23
C GLU A 50 17.18 8.22 3.86
N GLY A 51 16.41 8.71 4.84
CA GLY A 51 15.32 9.65 4.63
C GLY A 51 14.27 9.60 5.74
N ALA A 52 13.48 10.66 5.86
CA ALA A 52 12.40 10.77 6.85
C ALA A 52 11.16 9.93 6.49
N TRP A 53 11.11 9.38 5.27
CA TRP A 53 10.02 8.58 4.74
C TRP A 53 10.54 7.38 3.92
N LYS A 54 9.75 6.31 3.88
CA LYS A 54 9.98 5.16 2.99
C LYS A 54 8.71 4.74 2.28
N ALA A 55 8.82 4.33 1.02
CA ALA A 55 7.75 3.64 0.30
C ALA A 55 7.85 2.13 0.53
N VAL A 56 6.74 1.50 0.90
CA VAL A 56 6.69 0.06 1.20
C VAL A 56 5.61 -0.62 0.38
N LEU A 57 5.92 -1.84 -0.09
CA LEU A 57 4.93 -2.78 -0.59
C LEU A 57 4.35 -3.55 0.57
N GLU A 58 3.05 -3.45 0.76
CA GLU A 58 2.31 -4.19 1.78
C GLU A 58 1.37 -5.20 1.14
N MET A 59 1.18 -6.32 1.83
CA MET A 59 0.25 -7.38 1.41
C MET A 59 -0.65 -7.76 2.57
N GLN A 60 -1.92 -8.01 2.24
CA GLN A 60 -2.94 -8.48 3.15
C GLN A 60 -3.36 -9.89 2.71
N PRO A 61 -2.71 -10.96 3.21
CA PRO A 61 -3.03 -12.34 2.84
C PRO A 61 -4.38 -12.81 3.41
N HIS A 62 -4.80 -12.24 4.55
CA HIS A 62 -6.13 -12.40 5.15
C HIS A 62 -6.63 -11.02 5.55
N ALA A 63 -7.93 -10.73 5.44
CA ALA A 63 -8.54 -9.39 5.56
C ALA A 63 -8.33 -8.65 6.91
N GLU A 64 -7.46 -9.14 7.78
CA GLU A 64 -7.25 -8.67 9.14
C GLU A 64 -6.10 -7.65 9.27
N PHE A 65 -5.00 -7.80 8.52
CA PHE A 65 -3.84 -6.89 8.67
C PHE A 65 -2.97 -6.77 7.42
N TRP A 66 -2.34 -5.60 7.26
CA TRP A 66 -1.35 -5.31 6.22
C TRP A 66 0.06 -5.64 6.74
N VAL A 67 0.83 -6.37 5.94
CA VAL A 67 2.20 -6.77 6.25
C VAL A 67 3.16 -6.14 5.25
N GLU A 68 4.16 -5.40 5.72
CA GLU A 68 5.28 -4.93 4.88
C GLU A 68 6.03 -6.15 4.30
N ARG A 69 6.18 -6.19 2.98
CA ARG A 69 6.91 -7.25 2.25
C ARG A 69 8.23 -6.76 1.69
N ALA A 70 8.30 -5.48 1.32
CA ALA A 70 9.51 -4.86 0.80
C ALA A 70 9.47 -3.35 1.00
N THR A 71 10.66 -2.74 1.14
CA THR A 71 10.85 -1.29 0.97
C THR A 71 11.26 -1.03 -0.48
N ILE A 72 10.55 -0.13 -1.15
CA ILE A 72 10.73 0.22 -2.56
C ILE A 72 11.67 1.42 -2.71
N GLY A 73 11.69 2.32 -1.72
CA GLY A 73 12.57 3.50 -1.74
C GLY A 73 12.44 4.36 -0.49
N TYR A 74 13.30 5.38 -0.42
CA TYR A 74 13.36 6.37 0.65
C TYR A 74 13.18 7.77 0.09
N GLY A 75 12.74 8.70 0.93
CA GLY A 75 12.55 10.10 0.58
C GLY A 75 12.55 10.99 1.82
N ASP A 76 12.67 12.29 1.61
CA ASP A 76 12.66 13.28 2.69
C ASP A 76 11.22 13.73 3.02
N SER A 77 10.30 13.54 2.07
CA SER A 77 8.92 13.98 2.13
C SER A 77 7.96 12.92 1.53
N PRO A 78 6.69 12.83 2.00
CA PRO A 78 5.69 11.98 1.38
C PRO A 78 5.30 12.45 -0.04
N ALA A 79 5.71 13.65 -0.44
CA ALA A 79 5.53 14.19 -1.78
C ALA A 79 6.54 13.64 -2.81
N ASP A 80 7.65 13.06 -2.35
CA ASP A 80 8.69 12.50 -3.23
C ASP A 80 8.24 11.20 -3.91
N PHE A 81 7.16 10.60 -3.40
CA PHE A 81 6.56 9.40 -3.96
C PHE A 81 5.35 9.79 -4.80
N ASP A 82 5.49 9.70 -6.11
CA ASP A 82 4.41 9.92 -7.06
C ASP A 82 4.06 8.64 -7.83
N VAL A 83 2.77 8.46 -8.09
CA VAL A 83 2.28 7.38 -8.95
C VAL A 83 2.08 7.97 -10.33
N VAL A 84 3.11 7.85 -11.16
CA VAL A 84 3.01 8.24 -12.56
C VAL A 84 2.01 7.31 -13.23
N ASN A 85 0.87 7.86 -13.65
CA ASN A 85 -0.09 7.14 -14.49
C ASN A 85 0.53 7.06 -15.90
N PRO A 86 0.89 5.88 -16.41
CA PRO A 86 1.48 5.72 -17.74
C PRO A 86 0.47 5.95 -18.86
#